data_AF-A0A2A4ZWV2-F1
#
_entry.id   AF-A0A2A4ZWV2-F1
#
_cell.length_a   1.000
_cell.length_b   1.000
_cell.length_c   1.000
_cell.angle_alpha   90.00
_cell.angle_beta   90.00
_cell.angle_gamma   90.00
#
_symmetry.space_group_name_H-M   'P 1'
#
loop_
_entity.id
_entity.type
_entity.pdbx_description
1 polymer ?
#
loop_
_entity_poly.entity_id
_entity_poly.type
_entity_poly.pdbx_seq_one_letter_code
_entity_poly.pdbx_strand_id
1 'polypeptide(L)'
;MGKLLLVITLFASLTQAQPGSDSEYWSALTSDQKVIFLKGIYTGVARSLQIMSEEGDRQKKRNPYWAQPFVHENSIERLNEFYSQRESEDYELFISLMDAFYSNPDNTHIPVMDALHIIMLHESGERTRANELLLRKQRIRFEGR
;
A
#
# COMPACT_ATOMS: atom_id res chain seq x y z
N MET A 1 17.39 46.56 7.77
CA MET A 1 17.35 45.45 8.74
C MET A 1 16.07 44.63 8.64
N GLY A 2 14.87 45.21 8.86
CA GLY A 2 13.60 44.45 8.87
C GLY A 2 13.22 43.71 7.58
N LYS A 3 13.50 44.28 6.39
CA LYS A 3 13.21 43.64 5.10
C LYS A 3 14.07 42.40 4.83
N LEU A 4 15.32 42.40 5.29
CA LEU A 4 16.24 41.26 5.15
C LEU A 4 15.82 40.11 6.07
N LEU A 5 15.42 40.45 7.30
CA LEU A 5 14.94 39.51 8.31
C LEU A 5 13.64 38.81 7.85
N LEU A 6 12.75 39.55 7.19
CA LEU A 6 11.50 39.04 6.63
C LEU A 6 11.75 38.05 5.46
N VAL A 7 12.72 38.35 4.59
CA VAL A 7 13.14 37.45 3.49
C VAL A 7 13.79 36.17 4.03
N ILE A 8 14.60 36.25 5.10
CA ILE A 8 15.23 35.09 5.73
C ILE A 8 14.17 34.19 6.39
N THR A 9 13.17 34.75 7.09
CA THR A 9 12.05 33.97 7.63
C THR A 9 11.18 33.33 6.55
N LEU A 10 10.99 34.01 5.41
CA LEU A 10 10.21 33.48 4.28
C LEU A 10 10.95 32.32 3.58
N PHE A 11 12.27 32.41 3.46
CA PHE A 11 13.10 31.32 2.93
C PHE A 11 13.18 30.13 3.89
N ALA A 12 13.27 30.36 5.20
CA ALA A 12 13.29 29.29 6.21
C ALA A 12 11.97 28.49 6.29
N SER A 13 10.82 29.12 5.97
CA SER A 13 9.55 28.42 5.85
C SER A 13 9.43 27.55 4.59
N LEU A 14 10.18 27.87 3.53
CA LEU A 14 10.19 27.07 2.28
C LEU A 14 11.12 25.85 2.36
N THR A 15 12.01 25.79 3.35
CA THR A 15 12.95 24.66 3.55
C THR A 15 12.39 23.55 4.44
N GLN A 16 11.16 23.68 4.96
CA GLN A 16 10.54 22.69 5.83
C GLN A 16 9.28 22.09 5.23
N ALA A 17 9.47 21.07 4.40
CA ALA A 17 8.61 19.90 4.30
C ALA A 17 9.32 18.88 3.40
N GLN A 18 10.34 18.20 3.94
CA GLN A 18 10.60 16.86 3.43
C GLN A 18 9.31 16.07 3.68
N PRO A 19 8.78 15.31 2.71
CA PRO A 19 7.68 14.40 3.01
C PRO A 19 8.15 13.55 4.18
N GLY A 20 7.39 13.58 5.28
CA GLY A 20 7.67 12.75 6.45
C GLY A 20 7.79 11.28 6.02
N SER A 21 8.49 10.46 6.82
CA SER A 21 8.59 9.03 6.53
C SER A 21 7.20 8.38 6.36
N ASP A 22 7.10 7.26 5.64
CA ASP A 22 5.81 6.56 5.49
C ASP A 22 5.18 6.17 6.84
N SER A 23 6.02 5.88 7.84
CA SER A 23 5.60 5.73 9.23
C SER A 23 5.02 7.01 9.85
N GLU A 24 5.61 8.18 9.59
CA GLU A 24 5.05 9.47 10.02
C GLU A 24 3.69 9.74 9.35
N TYR A 25 3.56 9.46 8.06
CA TYR A 25 2.26 9.57 7.38
C TYR A 25 1.22 8.65 8.03
N TRP A 26 1.54 7.37 8.23
CA TRP A 26 0.61 6.41 8.81
C TRP A 26 0.22 6.76 10.26
N SER A 27 1.20 7.16 11.08
CA SER A 27 0.97 7.54 12.48
C SER A 27 0.22 8.87 12.63
N ALA A 28 0.30 9.76 11.65
CA ALA A 28 -0.48 11.01 11.65
C ALA A 28 -1.98 10.78 11.35
N LEU A 29 -2.36 9.63 10.80
CA LEU A 29 -3.76 9.29 10.55
C LEU A 29 -4.47 8.92 11.86
N THR A 30 -5.65 9.50 12.06
CA THR A 30 -6.61 9.03 13.08
C THR A 30 -7.11 7.62 12.75
N SER A 31 -7.64 6.90 13.75
CA SER A 31 -8.20 5.55 13.54
C SER A 31 -9.26 5.54 12.43
N ASP A 32 -10.19 6.50 12.43
CA ASP A 32 -11.22 6.63 11.39
C ASP A 32 -10.60 6.83 9.98
N GLN A 33 -9.55 7.64 9.87
CA GLN A 33 -8.85 7.83 8.60
C GLN A 33 -8.13 6.56 8.13
N LYS A 34 -7.53 5.79 9.04
CA LYS A 34 -6.92 4.49 8.72
C LYS A 34 -7.98 3.49 8.24
N VAL A 35 -9.15 3.44 8.88
CA VAL A 35 -10.29 2.61 8.43
C VAL A 35 -10.74 3.03 7.03
N ILE A 36 -10.93 4.32 6.79
CA ILE A 36 -11.31 4.85 5.46
C ILE A 36 -10.28 4.49 4.40
N PHE A 37 -8.99 4.61 4.73
CA PHE A 37 -7.89 4.24 3.83
C PHE A 37 -7.96 2.76 3.43
N LEU A 38 -8.03 1.85 4.41
CA LEU A 38 -8.14 0.42 4.15
C LEU A 38 -9.40 0.09 3.36
N LYS A 39 -10.56 0.62 3.77
CA LYS A 39 -11.83 0.43 3.06
C LYS A 39 -11.75 0.90 1.61
N GLY A 40 -11.08 2.02 1.35
CA GLY A 40 -10.83 2.54 0.01
C GLY A 40 -10.04 1.55 -0.86
N ILE A 41 -8.98 0.97 -0.31
CA ILE A 41 -8.17 -0.07 -0.99
C ILE A 41 -9.04 -1.27 -1.31
N TYR A 42 -9.71 -1.86 -0.31
CA TYR A 42 -10.56 -3.04 -0.50
C TYR A 42 -11.65 -2.81 -1.55
N THR A 43 -12.32 -1.66 -1.48
CA THR A 43 -13.37 -1.29 -2.45
C THR A 43 -12.78 -1.14 -3.86
N GLY A 44 -11.63 -0.47 -3.99
CA GLY A 44 -10.94 -0.28 -5.26
C GLY A 44 -10.49 -1.60 -5.89
N VAL A 45 -9.92 -2.50 -5.09
CA VAL A 45 -9.48 -3.83 -5.51
C VAL A 45 -10.68 -4.67 -5.94
N ALA A 46 -11.73 -4.74 -5.12
CA ALA A 46 -12.95 -5.48 -5.44
C ALA A 46 -13.58 -4.98 -6.76
N ARG A 47 -13.67 -3.66 -6.93
CA ARG A 47 -14.20 -3.06 -8.17
C ARG A 47 -13.33 -3.37 -9.38
N SER A 48 -12.01 -3.35 -9.22
CA SER A 48 -11.07 -3.66 -10.30
C SER A 48 -11.17 -5.12 -10.74
N LEU A 49 -11.25 -6.06 -9.79
CA LEU A 49 -11.47 -7.48 -10.04
C LEU A 49 -12.80 -7.72 -10.76
N GLN A 50 -13.87 -7.06 -10.33
CA GLN A 50 -15.17 -7.13 -10.98
C GLN A 50 -15.10 -6.68 -12.45
N ILE A 51 -14.53 -5.51 -12.72
CA ILE A 51 -14.41 -4.97 -14.08
C ILE A 51 -13.61 -5.92 -14.98
N MET A 52 -12.49 -6.45 -14.48
CA MET A 52 -11.68 -7.41 -15.23
C MET A 52 -12.44 -8.70 -15.55
N SER A 53 -13.22 -9.22 -14.60
CA SER A 53 -14.08 -10.39 -14.85
C SER A 53 -15.14 -10.11 -15.90
N GLU A 54 -15.85 -8.99 -15.80
CA GLU A 54 -16.89 -8.58 -16.74
C GLU A 54 -16.33 -8.40 -18.17
N GLU A 55 -15.13 -7.80 -18.29
CA GLU A 55 -14.44 -7.64 -19.57
C GLU A 55 -13.96 -8.98 -20.14
N GLY A 56 -13.43 -9.88 -19.32
CA GLY A 56 -13.07 -11.24 -19.73
C GLY A 56 -14.27 -11.99 -20.33
N ASP A 57 -15.41 -11.95 -19.64
CA ASP A 57 -16.66 -12.55 -20.11
C ASP A 57 -17.15 -11.92 -21.42
N ARG A 58 -17.03 -10.60 -21.54
CA ARG A 58 -17.42 -9.87 -22.75
C ARG A 58 -16.56 -10.28 -23.95
N GLN A 59 -15.25 -10.42 -23.76
CA GLN A 59 -14.34 -10.85 -24.83
C GLN A 59 -14.58 -12.30 -25.24
N LYS A 60 -14.77 -13.19 -24.27
CA LYS A 60 -15.10 -14.60 -24.50
C LYS A 60 -16.40 -14.78 -25.29
N LYS A 61 -17.42 -13.96 -25.00
CA LYS A 61 -18.70 -13.96 -25.76
C LYS A 61 -18.51 -13.47 -27.20
N ARG A 62 -17.63 -12.51 -27.44
CA ARG A 62 -17.39 -11.92 -28.78
C ARG A 62 -16.53 -12.80 -29.68
N ASN A 63 -15.60 -13.57 -29.12
CA ASN A 63 -14.71 -14.42 -29.88
C ASN A 63 -14.58 -15.81 -29.21
N PRO A 64 -15.12 -16.88 -29.81
CA PRO A 64 -15.03 -18.24 -29.29
C PRO A 64 -13.60 -18.76 -29.10
N TYR A 65 -12.61 -18.17 -29.79
CA TYR A 65 -11.20 -18.52 -29.68
C TYR A 65 -10.42 -17.60 -28.72
N TRP A 66 -11.12 -16.73 -27.99
CA TRP A 66 -10.47 -15.86 -27.02
C TRP A 66 -9.97 -16.70 -25.83
N ALA A 67 -8.66 -16.64 -25.61
CA ALA A 67 -8.02 -17.10 -24.39
C ALA A 67 -7.62 -15.87 -23.57
N GLN A 68 -7.68 -16.01 -22.25
CA GLN A 68 -7.32 -14.93 -21.35
C GLN A 68 -5.82 -14.60 -21.51
N PRO A 69 -5.45 -13.33 -21.73
CA PRO A 69 -4.03 -12.97 -21.83
C PRO A 69 -3.34 -13.14 -20.47
N PHE A 70 -2.09 -13.59 -20.49
CA PHE A 70 -1.24 -13.69 -19.30
C PHE A 70 -1.21 -12.41 -18.46
N VAL A 71 -1.19 -11.23 -19.11
CA VAL A 71 -1.19 -9.93 -18.41
C VAL A 71 -2.47 -9.75 -17.58
N HIS A 72 -3.62 -10.23 -18.07
CA HIS A 72 -4.89 -10.17 -17.35
C HIS A 72 -4.90 -11.12 -16.15
N GLU A 73 -4.46 -12.37 -16.35
CA GLU A 73 -4.30 -13.36 -15.27
C GLU A 73 -3.39 -12.85 -14.15
N ASN A 74 -2.19 -12.40 -14.50
CA ASN A 74 -1.21 -11.88 -13.54
C ASN A 74 -1.70 -10.60 -12.84
N SER A 75 -2.52 -9.78 -13.50
CA SER A 75 -3.09 -8.59 -12.86
C SER A 75 -4.17 -8.96 -11.83
N ILE A 76 -5.02 -9.95 -12.15
CA ILE A 76 -5.98 -10.51 -11.20
C ILE A 76 -5.24 -11.13 -10.00
N GLU A 77 -4.21 -11.93 -10.26
CA GLU A 77 -3.40 -12.57 -9.22
C GLU A 77 -2.79 -11.55 -8.26
N ARG A 78 -2.14 -10.50 -8.78
CA ARG A 78 -1.57 -9.41 -7.96
C ARG A 78 -2.61 -8.63 -7.16
N LEU A 79 -3.80 -8.39 -7.73
CA LEU A 79 -4.86 -7.72 -6.98
C LEU A 79 -5.42 -8.59 -5.86
N ASN A 80 -5.49 -9.90 -6.07
CA ASN A 80 -5.92 -10.84 -5.03
C ASN A 80 -4.94 -10.89 -3.84
N GLU A 81 -3.66 -10.49 -4.01
CA GLU A 81 -2.74 -10.33 -2.88
C GLU A 81 -3.20 -9.23 -1.90
N PHE A 82 -4.00 -8.27 -2.38
CA PHE A 82 -4.63 -7.23 -1.56
C PHE A 82 -6.07 -7.53 -1.15
N TYR A 83 -6.57 -8.74 -1.47
CA TYR A 83 -7.96 -9.11 -1.27
C TYR A 83 -8.06 -10.51 -0.68
N SER A 84 -8.21 -10.60 0.64
CA SER A 84 -8.54 -11.87 1.29
C SER A 84 -10.06 -12.04 1.38
N GLN A 85 -10.57 -13.25 1.12
CA GLN A 85 -12.00 -13.57 1.29
C GLN A 85 -12.47 -13.51 2.76
N ARG A 86 -11.54 -13.35 3.71
CA ARG A 86 -11.78 -13.52 5.14
C ARG A 86 -11.99 -12.20 5.90
N GLU A 87 -11.67 -11.05 5.31
CA GLU A 87 -11.35 -9.84 6.08
C GLU A 87 -12.02 -8.54 5.62
N SER A 88 -13.22 -8.61 5.03
CA SER A 88 -14.00 -7.38 4.79
C SER A 88 -14.42 -6.64 6.07
N GLU A 89 -14.11 -7.16 7.27
CA GLU A 89 -14.61 -6.64 8.55
C GLU A 89 -13.56 -6.41 9.65
N ASP A 90 -12.31 -6.87 9.52
CA ASP A 90 -11.30 -6.71 10.59
C ASP A 90 -10.27 -5.61 10.27
N TYR A 91 -10.76 -4.41 9.97
CA TYR A 91 -9.90 -3.24 9.74
C TYR A 91 -9.04 -2.91 10.98
N GLU A 92 -9.56 -3.18 12.18
CA GLU A 92 -8.85 -2.95 13.43
C GLU A 92 -7.63 -3.87 13.58
N LEU A 93 -7.75 -5.15 13.21
CA LEU A 93 -6.59 -6.06 13.15
C LEU A 93 -5.52 -5.49 12.22
N PHE A 94 -5.87 -5.11 10.99
CA PHE A 94 -4.89 -4.56 10.05
C PHE A 94 -4.26 -3.26 10.53
N ILE A 95 -5.03 -2.39 11.17
CA ILE A 95 -4.50 -1.16 11.78
C ILE A 95 -3.47 -1.52 12.85
N SER A 96 -3.79 -2.47 13.74
CA SER A 96 -2.88 -2.91 14.80
C SER A 96 -1.61 -3.55 14.25
N LEU A 97 -1.71 -4.34 13.17
CA LEU A 97 -0.58 -4.95 12.49
C LEU A 97 0.29 -3.92 11.79
N MET A 98 -0.31 -2.91 11.16
CA MET A 98 0.41 -1.79 10.55
C MET A 98 1.13 -0.94 11.61
N ASP A 99 0.49 -0.67 12.74
CA ASP A 99 1.12 0.04 13.86
C ASP A 99 2.29 -0.76 14.45
N ALA A 100 2.11 -2.07 14.64
CA ALA A 100 3.19 -2.96 15.07
C ALA A 100 4.32 -3.03 14.03
N PHE A 101 4.00 -3.08 12.74
CA PHE A 101 4.98 -3.08 11.65
C PHE A 101 5.85 -1.83 11.69
N TYR A 102 5.25 -0.65 11.84
CA TYR A 102 5.97 0.62 11.89
C TYR A 102 6.64 0.94 13.23
N SER A 103 6.36 0.17 14.29
CA SER A 103 7.10 0.26 15.56
C SER A 103 8.57 -0.15 15.41
N ASN A 104 8.91 -0.91 14.37
CA ASN A 104 10.30 -1.25 14.04
C ASN A 104 10.98 -0.09 13.30
N PRO A 105 12.08 0.47 13.83
CA PRO A 105 12.83 1.55 13.18
C PRO A 105 13.33 1.23 11.76
N ASP A 106 13.53 -0.05 11.42
CA ASP A 106 13.95 -0.48 10.08
C ASP A 106 12.82 -0.43 9.06
N ASN A 107 11.58 -0.28 9.51
CA ASN A 107 10.39 -0.28 8.66
C ASN A 107 9.90 1.13 8.33
N THR A 108 10.43 2.17 8.96
CA THR A 108 9.85 3.53 8.89
C THR A 108 9.80 4.12 7.48
N HIS A 109 10.78 3.75 6.65
CA HIS A 109 10.91 4.14 5.25
C HIS A 109 10.14 3.26 4.25
N ILE A 110 9.47 2.19 4.71
CA ILE A 110 8.76 1.27 3.81
C ILE A 110 7.41 1.91 3.45
N PRO A 111 7.07 2.06 2.16
CA PRO A 111 5.79 2.61 1.73
C PRO A 111 4.58 1.94 2.36
N VAL A 112 3.54 2.71 2.71
CA VAL A 112 2.32 2.17 3.35
C VAL A 112 1.69 1.02 2.57
N MET A 113 1.65 1.12 1.24
CA MET A 113 1.13 0.04 0.39
C MET A 113 2.02 -1.20 0.40
N ASP A 114 3.33 -1.05 0.51
CA ASP A 114 4.26 -2.17 0.62
C ASP A 114 4.15 -2.84 2.01
N ALA A 115 4.02 -2.04 3.07
CA ALA A 115 3.78 -2.53 4.43
C ALA A 115 2.48 -3.36 4.50
N LEU A 116 1.39 -2.82 3.94
CA LEU A 116 0.10 -3.51 3.87
C LEU A 116 0.23 -4.83 3.08
N HIS A 117 0.91 -4.80 1.93
CA HIS A 117 1.13 -6.00 1.12
C HIS A 117 1.89 -7.08 1.89
N ILE A 118 2.97 -6.71 2.60
CA ILE A 118 3.74 -7.65 3.43
C ILE A 118 2.85 -8.28 4.50
N ILE A 119 2.03 -7.47 5.18
CA ILE A 119 1.10 -7.96 6.20
C ILE A 119 0.06 -8.89 5.59
N MET A 120 -0.54 -8.54 4.46
CA MET A 120 -1.54 -9.38 3.78
C MET A 120 -0.96 -10.71 3.31
N LEU A 121 0.26 -10.72 2.75
CA LEU A 121 0.96 -11.96 2.43
C LEU A 121 1.21 -12.81 3.68
N HIS A 122 1.58 -12.18 4.79
CA HIS A 122 1.80 -12.90 6.04
C HIS A 122 0.51 -13.55 6.56
N GLU A 123 -0.60 -12.81 6.60
CA GLU A 123 -1.90 -13.27 7.11
C GLU A 123 -2.57 -14.30 6.20
N SER A 124 -2.34 -14.21 4.89
CA SER A 124 -2.79 -15.23 3.92
C SER A 124 -1.98 -16.54 3.95
N GLY A 125 -0.91 -16.61 4.75
CA GLY A 125 -0.09 -17.82 4.92
C GLY A 125 1.17 -17.85 4.06
N GLU A 126 1.38 -16.87 3.19
CA GLU A 126 2.56 -16.69 2.32
C GLU A 126 3.78 -16.13 3.10
N ARG A 127 4.03 -16.65 4.30
CA ARG A 127 4.98 -16.09 5.27
C ARG A 127 6.41 -15.99 4.75
N THR A 128 6.87 -16.99 4.01
CA THR A 128 8.23 -16.97 3.42
C THR A 128 8.37 -15.80 2.45
N ARG A 129 7.39 -15.62 1.55
CA ARG A 129 7.38 -14.54 0.58
C ARG A 129 7.24 -13.17 1.24
N ALA A 130 6.40 -13.06 2.26
CA ALA A 130 6.27 -11.85 3.06
C ALA A 130 7.61 -11.44 3.69
N ASN A 131 8.32 -12.39 4.31
CA ASN A 131 9.62 -12.15 4.94
C ASN A 131 10.70 -11.77 3.91
N GLU A 132 10.75 -12.44 2.76
CA GLU A 132 11.67 -12.08 1.68
C GLU A 132 11.42 -10.66 1.15
N LEU A 133 10.15 -10.28 0.99
CA LEU A 133 9.77 -8.93 0.58
C LEU A 133 10.16 -7.90 1.64
N LEU A 134 9.89 -8.17 2.93
CA LEU A 134 10.29 -7.31 4.04
C LEU A 134 11.81 -7.07 4.05
N LEU A 135 12.61 -8.13 4.01
CA LEU A 135 14.07 -8.05 4.01
C LEU A 135 14.60 -7.26 2.82
N ARG A 136 13.99 -7.44 1.64
CA ARG A 136 14.33 -6.68 0.44
C ARG A 136 14.04 -5.18 0.63
N LYS A 137 12.89 -4.83 1.17
CA LYS A 137 12.50 -3.43 1.41
C LYS A 137 13.40 -2.78 2.46
N GLN A 138 13.67 -3.46 3.58
CA GLN A 138 14.61 -3.00 4.61
C GLN A 138 16.02 -2.76 4.05
N ARG A 139 16.49 -3.61 3.12
CA ARG A 139 17.80 -3.45 2.50
C ARG A 139 17.95 -2.14 1.72
N ILE A 140 16.88 -1.65 1.08
CA ILE A 140 16.91 -0.41 0.29
C ILE A 140 17.38 0.77 1.14
N ARG A 141 17.01 0.81 2.43
CA ARG A 141 17.51 1.81 3.39
C ARG A 141 19.04 1.86 3.45
N PHE A 142 19.68 0.70 3.47
CA PHE A 142 21.12 0.55 3.69
C PHE A 142 21.93 0.71 2.39
N GLU A 143 21.27 0.65 1.24
CA GLU A 143 21.92 0.82 -0.07
C GLU A 143 22.09 2.29 -0.49
N GLY A 144 21.65 3.25 0.32
CA GLY A 144 22.00 4.67 0.18
C GLY A 144 21.59 5.29 -1.16
N ARG A 145 20.31 5.20 -1.53
CA ARG A 145 19.75 5.93 -2.67
C ARG A 145 19.17 7.27 -2.24
#